data_AF-A0A947HP06-F1
#
_entry.id   AF-A0A947HP06-F1
#
_cell.length_a   1.000
_cell.length_b   1.000
_cell.length_c   1.000
_cell.angle_alpha   90.00
_cell.angle_beta   90.00
_cell.angle_gamma   90.00
#
_symmetry.space_group_name_H-M   'P 1'
#
loop_
_entity.id
_entity.type
_entity.pdbx_description
1 polymer ?
#
loop_
_entity_poly.entity_id
_entity_poly.type
_entity_poly.pdbx_seq_one_letter_code
_entity_poly.pdbx_strand_id
1 'polypeptide(L)'
;MKRTRRPVLSAILVILGTTSCSELGANDLAVADVGVAAVDVVTAVPTGPACAPDDAVQAFVQARCGAGCHTGGASLGGVRLDADQILGGGQVLPGDPDGSAVVRAIESGEMPPGGQSVDTDDVDALKAWIAGLECSTGDVGEIAPNGLPVGCWNAASIDCNPMTNDGCRPEWGEACDLGFSETLHCQAEPNDVALGGTCDNRAGPFCQPGLRCGSGGTCNVYCCLDSDCRPDQRCLAASPKQGTLGACESR
;
A
#
# COMPACT_ATOMS: atom_id res chain seq x y z
N MET A 1 -51.58 37.63 -20.50
CA MET A 1 -50.67 38.75 -20.15
C MET A 1 -49.31 38.50 -20.75
N LYS A 2 -48.89 39.34 -21.71
CA LYS A 2 -47.58 39.31 -22.38
C LYS A 2 -46.56 40.07 -21.54
N ARG A 3 -45.45 39.46 -21.11
CA ARG A 3 -44.24 40.18 -20.66
C ARG A 3 -42.97 39.52 -21.24
N THR A 4 -42.61 40.07 -22.40
CA THR A 4 -41.27 40.52 -22.84
C THR A 4 -40.03 39.93 -22.15
N ARG A 5 -39.26 39.18 -22.96
CA ARG A 5 -37.84 38.85 -22.77
C ARG A 5 -36.96 40.11 -22.78
N ARG A 6 -35.87 40.10 -22.01
CA ARG A 6 -34.70 40.99 -22.21
C ARG A 6 -33.45 40.13 -22.38
N PRO A 7 -32.62 40.33 -23.42
CA PRO A 7 -31.29 39.75 -23.51
C PRO A 7 -30.28 40.66 -22.80
N VAL A 8 -29.35 40.09 -22.05
CA VAL A 8 -28.18 40.81 -21.55
C VAL A 8 -26.98 40.35 -22.37
N LEU A 9 -26.40 41.33 -23.05
CA LEU A 9 -25.23 41.29 -23.91
C LEU A 9 -23.93 41.22 -23.07
N SER A 10 -22.93 40.57 -23.65
CA SER A 10 -21.51 40.95 -23.66
C SER A 10 -20.72 41.03 -22.35
N ALA A 11 -19.66 40.22 -22.26
CA ALA A 11 -18.29 40.70 -22.52
C ALA A 11 -17.33 39.50 -22.57
N ILE A 12 -16.88 39.16 -23.79
CA ILE A 12 -15.74 38.27 -24.01
C ILE A 12 -14.49 39.14 -23.93
N LEU A 13 -13.64 38.90 -22.94
CA LEU A 13 -12.31 39.50 -22.82
C LEU A 13 -11.28 38.45 -23.25
N VAL A 14 -10.80 38.56 -24.49
CA VAL A 14 -9.66 37.80 -25.01
C VAL A 14 -8.40 38.54 -24.60
N ILE A 15 -7.59 37.96 -23.72
CA ILE A 15 -6.23 38.43 -23.43
C ILE A 15 -5.27 37.58 -24.28
N LEU A 16 -4.81 38.17 -25.39
CA LEU A 16 -3.67 37.68 -26.17
C LEU A 16 -2.39 38.13 -25.46
N GLY A 17 -1.75 37.22 -24.72
CA GLY A 17 -0.41 37.42 -24.18
C GLY A 17 0.63 36.81 -25.11
N THR A 18 1.28 37.65 -25.91
CA THR A 18 2.50 37.31 -26.66
C THR A 18 3.70 37.51 -25.75
N THR A 19 4.33 36.45 -25.27
CA THR A 19 5.64 36.53 -24.61
C THR A 19 6.71 36.04 -25.58
N SER A 20 7.56 37.00 -25.94
CA SER A 20 8.64 36.94 -26.90
C SER A 20 9.79 36.06 -26.43
N CYS A 21 10.37 35.30 -27.36
CA CYS A 21 11.72 34.76 -27.25
C CYS A 21 12.73 35.92 -27.24
N SER A 22 13.65 35.92 -26.27
CA SER A 22 14.89 36.71 -26.33
C SER A 22 16.05 35.74 -26.22
N GLU A 23 16.79 35.63 -27.32
CA GLU A 23 18.12 35.04 -27.40
C GLU A 23 19.19 36.02 -26.86
N LEU A 24 20.36 35.43 -26.61
CA LEU A 24 21.72 36.00 -26.52
C LEU A 24 22.27 36.25 -25.11
N GLY A 25 23.25 35.40 -24.78
CA GLY A 25 24.19 35.56 -23.69
C GLY A 25 25.24 34.46 -23.72
N ALA A 26 26.05 34.42 -24.78
CA ALA A 26 27.25 33.62 -24.84
C ALA A 26 28.24 34.12 -23.78
N ASN A 27 28.70 33.23 -22.90
CA ASN A 27 29.98 33.38 -22.22
C ASN A 27 30.68 32.03 -22.20
N ASP A 28 31.68 31.94 -23.08
CA ASP A 28 32.82 31.05 -23.01
C ASP A 28 33.43 31.08 -21.61
N LEU A 29 33.43 29.95 -20.92
CA LEU A 29 34.42 29.62 -19.90
C LEU A 29 34.75 28.14 -20.04
N ALA A 30 35.88 27.91 -20.70
CA ALA A 30 36.56 26.63 -20.78
C ALA A 30 36.79 26.06 -19.38
N VAL A 31 36.19 24.90 -19.11
CA VAL A 31 36.61 24.01 -18.03
C VAL A 31 37.27 22.82 -18.68
N ALA A 32 38.50 22.58 -18.23
CA ALA A 32 39.38 21.54 -18.72
C ALA A 32 38.73 20.15 -18.63
N ASP A 33 38.85 19.45 -19.73
CA ASP A 33 38.57 18.04 -19.92
C ASP A 33 39.46 17.20 -19.00
N VAL A 34 38.90 16.72 -17.88
CA VAL A 34 39.45 15.60 -17.12
C VAL A 34 38.59 14.40 -17.48
N GLY A 35 39.06 13.65 -18.48
CA GLY A 35 38.47 12.41 -18.92
C GLY A 35 38.36 11.42 -17.76
N VAL A 36 37.17 11.33 -17.18
CA VAL A 36 36.74 10.15 -16.44
C VAL A 36 35.84 9.40 -17.40
N ALA A 37 36.35 8.31 -17.94
CA ALA A 37 35.55 7.37 -18.71
C ALA A 37 34.34 6.98 -17.85
N ALA A 38 33.15 7.42 -18.27
CA ALA A 38 31.91 6.93 -17.72
C ALA A 38 31.82 5.45 -18.09
N VAL A 39 32.23 4.59 -17.14
CA VAL A 39 31.83 3.20 -17.16
C VAL A 39 30.33 3.24 -16.88
N ASP A 40 29.53 3.19 -17.95
CA ASP A 40 28.11 2.88 -17.90
C ASP A 40 27.96 1.45 -17.37
N VAL A 41 28.12 1.30 -16.05
CA VAL A 41 27.55 0.16 -15.34
C VAL A 41 26.10 0.54 -15.08
N VAL A 42 25.28 0.44 -16.13
CA VAL A 42 23.85 0.23 -15.93
C VAL A 42 23.73 -1.17 -15.35
N THR A 43 23.87 -1.28 -14.02
CA THR A 43 23.33 -2.43 -13.31
C THR A 43 21.84 -2.41 -13.57
N ALA A 44 21.38 -3.31 -14.43
CA ALA A 44 19.96 -3.60 -14.53
C ALA A 44 19.45 -3.84 -13.11
N VAL A 45 18.56 -2.96 -12.63
CA VAL A 45 17.86 -3.19 -11.38
C VAL A 45 17.10 -4.50 -11.58
N PRO A 46 17.38 -5.55 -10.79
CA PRO A 46 16.67 -6.81 -10.95
C PRO A 46 15.19 -6.53 -10.73
N THR A 47 14.38 -6.75 -11.77
CA THR A 47 12.92 -6.84 -11.68
C THR A 47 12.54 -8.15 -10.98
N GLY A 48 13.03 -8.32 -9.75
CA GLY A 48 12.62 -9.40 -8.87
C GLY A 48 11.17 -9.19 -8.45
N PRO A 49 10.38 -10.27 -8.30
CA PRO A 49 8.99 -10.13 -7.91
C PRO A 49 8.91 -9.59 -6.48
N ALA A 50 8.03 -8.61 -6.28
CA ALA A 50 7.61 -8.13 -4.97
C ALA A 50 7.38 -9.32 -4.01
N CYS A 51 8.08 -9.30 -2.87
CA CYS A 51 7.91 -10.25 -1.77
C CYS A 51 8.13 -11.74 -2.06
N ALA A 52 8.99 -12.12 -3.01
CA ALA A 52 9.53 -13.49 -2.95
C ALA A 52 10.62 -13.54 -1.86
N PRO A 53 10.48 -14.36 -0.81
CA PRO A 53 11.61 -14.62 0.08
C PRO A 53 12.73 -15.20 -0.77
N ASP A 54 13.93 -14.63 -0.64
CA ASP A 54 15.08 -15.19 -1.33
C ASP A 54 15.32 -16.65 -0.89
N ASP A 55 16.04 -17.42 -1.70
CA ASP A 55 16.33 -18.82 -1.37
C ASP A 55 17.04 -18.98 0.00
N ALA A 56 17.71 -17.94 0.49
CA ALA A 56 18.39 -17.95 1.78
C ALA A 56 17.40 -17.86 2.95
N VAL A 57 16.30 -17.12 2.81
CA VAL A 57 15.16 -17.10 3.75
C VAL A 57 14.57 -18.49 3.88
N GLN A 58 14.19 -19.06 2.74
CA GLN A 58 13.52 -20.34 2.70
C GLN A 58 14.44 -21.41 3.29
N ALA A 59 15.75 -21.34 3.05
CA ALA A 59 16.75 -22.19 3.66
C ALA A 59 16.89 -21.96 5.18
N PHE A 60 16.94 -20.71 5.65
CA PHE A 60 17.06 -20.39 7.08
C PHE A 60 15.84 -20.88 7.87
N VAL A 61 14.63 -20.53 7.41
CA VAL A 61 13.37 -20.91 8.04
C VAL A 61 13.20 -22.44 8.01
N GLN A 62 13.53 -23.11 6.90
CA GLN A 62 13.49 -24.58 6.87
C GLN A 62 14.52 -25.22 7.80
N ALA A 63 15.73 -24.67 7.87
CA ALA A 63 16.78 -25.21 8.73
C ALA A 63 16.44 -25.09 10.23
N ARG A 64 15.76 -24.02 10.63
CA ARG A 64 15.51 -23.69 12.05
C ARG A 64 14.13 -24.05 12.54
N CYS A 65 13.10 -23.86 11.71
CA CYS A 65 11.70 -24.12 12.05
C CYS A 65 11.18 -25.41 11.41
N GLY A 66 11.80 -25.86 10.32
CA GLY A 66 11.36 -27.06 9.60
C GLY A 66 11.60 -28.33 10.40
N ALA A 67 12.79 -28.49 10.98
CA ALA A 67 13.20 -29.72 11.66
C ALA A 67 12.24 -30.12 12.80
N GLY A 68 11.38 -31.10 12.54
CA GLY A 68 10.54 -31.79 13.54
C GLY A 68 9.08 -31.36 13.62
N CYS A 69 8.73 -30.09 13.32
CA CYS A 69 7.37 -29.57 13.55
C CYS A 69 6.69 -28.88 12.36
N HIS A 70 7.45 -28.32 11.41
CA HIS A 70 6.91 -27.56 10.27
C HIS A 70 7.48 -28.00 8.91
N THR A 71 7.72 -29.31 8.73
CA THR A 71 8.16 -29.91 7.46
C THR A 71 7.06 -30.63 6.71
N GLY A 72 7.09 -30.56 5.37
CA GLY A 72 6.55 -31.62 4.50
C GLY A 72 5.07 -31.96 4.65
N GLY A 73 4.24 -30.98 5.05
CA GLY A 73 2.80 -31.17 5.27
C GLY A 73 2.40 -31.57 6.70
N ALA A 74 3.37 -31.84 7.58
CA ALA A 74 3.16 -31.84 9.03
C ALA A 74 3.45 -30.42 9.54
N SER A 75 2.37 -29.71 9.84
CA SER A 75 2.37 -28.36 10.38
C SER A 75 1.65 -28.39 11.71
N LEU A 76 2.41 -28.42 12.81
CA LEU A 76 1.84 -28.20 14.13
C LEU A 76 1.14 -26.81 14.13
N GLY A 77 -0.13 -26.79 14.51
CA GLY A 77 -0.96 -25.59 14.44
C GLY A 77 -1.35 -25.12 13.03
N GLY A 78 -1.12 -25.92 11.96
CA GLY A 78 -1.47 -25.54 10.59
C GLY A 78 -0.52 -24.53 9.92
N VAL A 79 0.61 -24.21 10.57
CA VAL A 79 1.64 -23.32 10.04
C VAL A 79 2.60 -24.10 9.12
N ARG A 80 2.59 -23.80 7.82
CA ARG A 80 3.59 -24.24 6.85
C ARG A 80 4.60 -23.12 6.62
N LEU A 81 5.80 -23.53 6.20
CA LEU A 81 6.94 -22.64 5.97
C LEU A 81 7.14 -22.32 4.49
N ASP A 82 6.08 -22.34 3.68
CA ASP A 82 6.16 -21.79 2.32
C ASP A 82 6.04 -20.27 2.34
N ALA A 83 6.74 -19.64 1.40
CA ALA A 83 6.78 -18.20 1.19
C ALA A 83 5.39 -17.53 1.29
N ASP A 84 4.41 -18.10 0.58
CA ASP A 84 3.05 -17.56 0.51
C ASP A 84 2.36 -17.53 1.87
N GLN A 85 2.52 -18.57 2.70
CA GLN A 85 1.94 -18.58 4.04
C GLN A 85 2.74 -17.75 5.04
N ILE A 86 4.07 -17.73 4.92
CA ILE A 86 4.93 -16.95 5.83
C ILE A 86 4.61 -15.46 5.69
N LEU A 87 4.50 -14.97 4.46
CA LEU A 87 4.26 -13.55 4.17
C LEU A 87 2.76 -13.22 4.11
N GLY A 88 1.97 -14.00 3.37
CA GLY A 88 0.52 -13.76 3.23
C GLY A 88 -0.32 -14.14 4.45
N GLY A 89 0.22 -14.99 5.33
CA GLY A 89 -0.43 -15.39 6.59
C GLY A 89 -0.07 -14.54 7.81
N GLY A 90 0.72 -13.48 7.62
CA GLY A 90 1.14 -12.58 8.71
C GLY A 90 2.09 -13.21 9.73
N GLN A 91 2.76 -14.32 9.39
CA GLN A 91 3.75 -14.94 10.28
C GLN A 91 5.02 -14.09 10.34
N VAL A 92 5.42 -13.54 9.20
CA VAL A 92 6.49 -12.55 9.06
C VAL A 92 5.89 -11.28 8.45
N LEU A 93 6.15 -10.16 9.10
CA LEU A 93 5.89 -8.81 8.62
C LEU A 93 7.23 -8.21 8.19
N PRO A 94 7.51 -8.11 6.88
CA PRO A 94 8.74 -7.50 6.37
C PRO A 94 8.98 -6.11 6.97
N GLY A 95 10.20 -5.86 7.44
CA GLY A 95 10.57 -4.61 8.10
C GLY A 95 10.09 -4.46 9.56
N ASP A 96 9.20 -5.33 10.05
CA ASP A 96 8.67 -5.29 11.42
C ASP A 96 8.89 -6.63 12.16
N PRO A 97 10.09 -6.84 12.72
CA PRO A 97 10.39 -8.06 13.47
C PRO A 97 9.51 -8.21 14.71
N ASP A 98 9.22 -7.14 15.44
CA ASP A 98 8.49 -7.22 16.71
C ASP A 98 6.98 -7.42 16.49
N GLY A 99 6.43 -6.93 15.37
CA GLY A 99 5.05 -7.21 14.95
C GLY A 99 4.83 -8.62 14.40
N SER A 100 5.89 -9.24 13.86
CA SER A 100 5.83 -10.57 13.26
C SER A 100 5.38 -11.65 14.26
N ALA A 101 4.37 -12.43 13.88
CA ALA A 101 3.80 -13.45 14.78
C ALA A 101 4.83 -14.53 15.16
N VAL A 102 5.75 -14.87 14.26
CA VAL A 102 6.82 -15.85 14.52
C VAL A 102 7.75 -15.40 15.65
N VAL A 103 8.14 -14.13 15.68
CA VAL A 103 9.04 -13.57 16.70
C VAL A 103 8.35 -13.58 18.06
N ARG A 104 7.10 -13.10 18.11
CA ARG A 104 6.31 -13.07 19.35
C ARG A 104 6.08 -14.46 19.93
N ALA A 105 5.86 -15.47 19.08
CA ALA A 105 5.69 -16.85 19.52
C ALA A 105 6.98 -17.46 20.10
N ILE A 106 8.15 -17.09 19.56
CA ILE A 106 9.44 -17.53 20.11
C ILE A 106 9.73 -16.85 21.45
N GLU A 107 9.56 -15.53 21.52
CA GLU A 107 9.86 -14.75 22.73
C GLU A 107 8.91 -15.06 23.90
N SER A 108 7.67 -15.45 23.61
CA SER A 108 6.70 -15.88 24.63
C SER A 108 6.97 -17.31 25.14
N GLY A 109 7.87 -18.06 24.49
CA GLY A 109 8.12 -19.47 24.75
C GLY A 109 7.03 -20.42 24.24
N GLU A 110 6.10 -19.93 23.41
CA GLU A 110 5.12 -20.78 22.72
C GLU A 110 5.80 -21.69 21.67
N MET A 111 6.88 -21.20 21.06
CA MET A 111 7.66 -21.92 20.06
C MET A 111 9.15 -22.01 20.46
N PRO A 112 9.78 -23.20 20.32
CA PRO A 112 9.17 -24.50 20.01
C PRO A 112 8.24 -25.07 21.09
N PRO A 113 7.23 -25.88 20.71
CA PRO A 113 6.36 -26.55 21.67
C PRO A 113 7.17 -27.50 22.57
N GLY A 114 6.81 -27.56 23.85
CA GLY A 114 7.55 -28.34 24.85
C GLY A 114 8.54 -27.51 25.69
N GLY A 115 8.56 -26.18 25.50
CA GLY A 115 9.33 -25.25 26.33
C GLY A 115 10.83 -25.24 26.02
N GLN A 116 11.23 -25.80 24.88
CA GLN A 116 12.57 -25.60 24.34
C GLN A 116 12.70 -24.15 23.90
N SER A 117 13.85 -23.52 24.17
CA SER A 117 14.12 -22.15 23.72
C SER A 117 14.91 -22.16 22.41
N VAL A 118 14.61 -21.20 21.54
CA VAL A 118 15.50 -20.83 20.44
C VAL A 118 16.69 -20.07 21.04
N ASP A 119 17.89 -20.27 20.48
CA ASP A 119 19.09 -19.53 20.91
C ASP A 119 18.90 -18.02 20.66
N THR A 120 19.39 -17.18 21.56
CA THR A 120 19.26 -15.72 21.42
C THR A 120 19.92 -15.20 20.15
N ASP A 121 21.06 -15.76 19.75
CA ASP A 121 21.75 -15.36 18.52
C ASP A 121 20.92 -15.71 17.28
N ASP A 122 20.15 -16.80 17.36
CA ASP A 122 19.24 -17.23 16.30
C ASP A 122 17.99 -16.36 16.23
N VAL A 123 17.47 -15.90 17.37
CA VAL A 123 16.37 -14.93 17.43
C VAL A 123 16.82 -13.58 16.89
N ASP A 124 18.00 -13.11 17.27
CA ASP A 124 18.57 -11.86 16.77
C ASP A 124 18.83 -11.92 15.26
N ALA A 125 19.34 -13.04 14.76
CA ALA A 125 19.51 -13.27 13.33
C ALA A 125 18.16 -13.27 12.58
N LEU A 126 17.12 -13.88 13.15
CA LEU A 126 15.76 -13.85 12.60
C LEU A 126 15.21 -12.41 12.57
N LYS A 127 15.35 -11.66 13.66
CA LYS A 127 14.89 -10.26 13.74
C LYS A 127 15.62 -9.37 12.76
N ALA A 128 16.94 -9.49 12.70
CA ALA A 128 17.78 -8.71 11.77
C ALA A 128 17.43 -9.04 10.32
N TRP A 129 17.16 -10.31 10.02
CA TRP A 129 16.69 -10.72 8.71
C TRP A 129 15.31 -10.13 8.40
N ILE A 130 14.31 -10.23 9.28
CA ILE A 130 12.97 -9.63 9.08
C ILE A 130 13.07 -8.11 8.91
N ALA A 131 13.92 -7.44 9.71
CA ALA A 131 14.16 -6.00 9.59
C ALA A 131 14.82 -5.62 8.25
N GLY A 132 15.70 -6.49 7.75
CA GLY A 132 16.34 -6.35 6.43
C GLY A 132 15.52 -6.92 5.28
N LEU A 133 14.33 -7.47 5.54
CA LEU A 133 13.42 -7.86 4.48
C LEU A 133 12.90 -6.62 3.79
N GLU A 134 13.56 -6.29 2.71
CA GLU A 134 12.99 -5.53 1.62
C GLU A 134 12.04 -6.46 0.86
N CYS A 135 10.88 -6.76 1.47
CA CYS A 135 9.73 -6.59 0.60
C CYS A 135 9.83 -5.15 0.16
N SER A 136 9.64 -4.88 -1.11
CA SER A 136 9.06 -3.60 -1.44
C SER A 136 7.74 -3.53 -0.63
N THR A 137 7.76 -3.08 0.63
CA THR A 137 6.94 -1.95 1.03
C THR A 137 7.23 -1.02 -0.11
N GLY A 138 6.36 -1.02 -1.14
CA GLY A 138 6.65 -0.33 -2.39
C GLY A 138 7.37 0.93 -1.99
N ASP A 139 8.61 1.14 -2.46
CA ASP A 139 9.30 2.41 -2.26
C ASP A 139 8.22 3.47 -2.30
N VAL A 140 8.14 4.35 -1.31
CA VAL A 140 7.14 5.41 -1.17
C VAL A 140 7.09 6.32 -2.43
N GLY A 141 6.77 5.77 -3.60
CA GLY A 141 7.45 6.09 -4.85
C GLY A 141 7.10 5.20 -6.05
N GLU A 142 7.03 3.86 -5.95
CA GLU A 142 6.53 3.03 -7.06
C GLU A 142 5.02 2.88 -7.00
N ILE A 143 4.38 3.76 -7.76
CA ILE A 143 2.94 3.82 -7.96
C ILE A 143 2.58 2.83 -9.09
N ALA A 144 1.77 1.82 -8.78
CA ALA A 144 1.23 0.92 -9.80
C ALA A 144 0.40 1.72 -10.83
N PRO A 145 0.12 1.19 -12.03
CA PRO A 145 -0.61 1.94 -13.08
C PRO A 145 -1.97 2.50 -12.64
N ASN A 146 -2.51 1.96 -11.55
CA ASN A 146 -3.76 2.36 -10.92
C ASN A 146 -3.63 3.48 -9.87
N GLY A 147 -2.43 4.01 -9.63
CA GLY A 147 -2.20 5.07 -8.66
C GLY A 147 -1.95 4.61 -7.22
N LEU A 148 -2.05 3.31 -6.93
CA LEU A 148 -1.84 2.76 -5.58
C LEU A 148 -0.39 2.27 -5.39
N PRO A 149 0.13 2.28 -4.15
CA PRO A 149 1.38 1.60 -3.83
C PRO A 149 1.31 0.12 -4.21
N VAL A 150 2.41 -0.42 -4.74
CA VAL A 150 2.54 -1.87 -5.00
C VAL A 150 2.24 -2.65 -3.71
N GLY A 151 1.42 -3.71 -3.82
CA GLY A 151 0.99 -4.53 -2.69
C GLY A 151 -0.19 -3.97 -1.90
N CYS A 152 -0.56 -2.70 -2.08
CA CYS A 152 -1.76 -2.14 -1.47
C CYS A 152 -3.02 -2.83 -2.01
N TRP A 153 -3.07 -3.05 -3.33
CA TRP A 153 -4.19 -3.73 -3.98
C TRP A 153 -3.69 -4.77 -4.99
N ASN A 154 -4.08 -6.02 -4.78
CA ASN A 154 -3.63 -7.18 -5.56
C ASN A 154 -4.73 -7.78 -6.44
N ALA A 155 -5.95 -7.24 -6.43
CA ALA A 155 -7.01 -7.74 -7.30
C ALA A 155 -6.85 -7.22 -8.73
N ALA A 156 -7.25 -8.03 -9.71
CA ALA A 156 -7.00 -7.78 -11.14
C ALA A 156 -7.78 -6.59 -11.73
N SER A 157 -8.81 -6.09 -11.06
CA SER A 157 -9.64 -4.98 -11.54
C SER A 157 -9.68 -3.84 -10.53
N ILE A 158 -9.31 -2.65 -10.99
CA ILE A 158 -9.38 -1.40 -10.26
C ILE A 158 -9.82 -0.31 -11.23
N ASP A 159 -11.04 0.20 -11.08
CA ASP A 159 -11.56 1.26 -11.95
C ASP A 159 -11.12 2.64 -11.46
N CYS A 160 -10.73 2.73 -10.19
CA CYS A 160 -10.44 3.98 -9.49
C CYS A 160 -9.48 3.80 -8.31
N ASN A 161 -8.82 4.87 -7.91
CA ASN A 161 -7.97 4.90 -6.72
C ASN A 161 -8.79 5.38 -5.49
N PRO A 162 -8.97 4.56 -4.45
CA PRO A 162 -9.77 4.92 -3.28
C PRO A 162 -9.13 5.96 -2.37
N MET A 163 -7.80 6.13 -2.42
CA MET A 163 -7.10 7.12 -1.58
C MET A 163 -7.17 8.53 -2.15
N THR A 164 -7.18 8.66 -3.48
CA THR A 164 -7.18 9.96 -4.19
C THR A 164 -8.49 10.27 -4.89
N ASN A 165 -9.39 9.27 -5.01
CA ASN A 165 -10.58 9.28 -5.85
C ASN A 165 -10.32 9.38 -7.37
N ASP A 166 -9.06 9.20 -7.82
CA ASP A 166 -8.73 9.24 -9.24
C ASP A 166 -9.49 8.14 -10.00
N GLY A 167 -9.99 8.46 -11.19
CA GLY A 167 -10.81 7.57 -12.00
C GLY A 167 -12.32 7.77 -11.83
N CYS A 168 -12.76 8.36 -10.70
CA CYS A 168 -14.17 8.74 -10.49
C CYS A 168 -14.44 10.21 -10.82
N ARG A 169 -15.71 10.58 -10.95
CA ARG A 169 -16.16 11.95 -11.24
C ARG A 169 -16.67 12.63 -9.97
N PRO A 170 -15.81 13.33 -9.20
CA PRO A 170 -16.23 14.01 -7.97
C PRO A 170 -17.27 15.11 -8.22
N GLU A 171 -17.31 15.71 -9.42
CA GLU A 171 -18.34 16.67 -9.80
C GLU A 171 -19.75 16.06 -9.91
N TRP A 172 -19.85 14.73 -9.96
CA TRP A 172 -21.10 13.95 -9.93
C TRP A 172 -21.33 13.29 -8.56
N GLY A 173 -20.52 13.63 -7.56
CA GLY A 173 -20.60 13.03 -6.23
C GLY A 173 -20.14 11.58 -6.17
N GLU A 174 -19.40 11.09 -7.17
CA GLU A 174 -18.88 9.72 -7.16
C GLU A 174 -17.71 9.57 -6.17
N ALA A 175 -17.69 8.45 -5.46
CA ALA A 175 -16.60 8.03 -4.59
C ALA A 175 -16.08 6.66 -5.01
N CYS A 176 -14.76 6.51 -5.08
CA CYS A 176 -14.13 5.23 -5.30
C CYS A 176 -14.23 4.39 -4.02
N ASP A 177 -14.94 3.27 -4.07
CA ASP A 177 -15.15 2.40 -2.92
C ASP A 177 -15.07 0.91 -3.29
N LEU A 178 -14.87 0.09 -2.25
CA LEU A 178 -14.84 -1.36 -2.29
C LEU A 178 -16.27 -1.90 -2.39
N GLY A 179 -16.66 -2.32 -3.59
CA GLY A 179 -17.92 -2.99 -3.82
C GLY A 179 -17.97 -4.40 -3.21
N PHE A 180 -19.16 -4.98 -3.20
CA PHE A 180 -19.38 -6.36 -2.75
C PHE A 180 -18.68 -7.43 -3.59
N SER A 181 -18.42 -7.11 -4.85
CA SER A 181 -17.62 -7.92 -5.76
C SER A 181 -16.13 -7.86 -5.40
N GLU A 182 -15.77 -7.20 -4.31
CA GLU A 182 -14.38 -7.11 -3.89
C GLU A 182 -13.56 -6.33 -4.94
N THR A 183 -14.21 -5.42 -5.69
CA THR A 183 -13.63 -4.58 -6.74
C THR A 183 -13.76 -3.11 -6.38
N LEU A 184 -12.71 -2.35 -6.69
CA LEU A 184 -12.73 -0.89 -6.57
C LEU A 184 -13.45 -0.31 -7.78
N HIS A 185 -14.54 0.40 -7.52
CA HIS A 185 -15.39 1.01 -8.54
C HIS A 185 -15.95 2.35 -8.05
N CYS A 186 -16.36 3.18 -8.99
CA CYS A 186 -16.99 4.46 -8.68
C CYS A 186 -18.42 4.24 -8.22
N GLN A 187 -18.65 4.38 -6.92
CA GLN A 187 -19.96 4.37 -6.29
C GLN A 187 -20.66 5.69 -6.61
N ALA A 188 -21.88 5.63 -7.16
CA ALA A 188 -22.70 6.81 -7.40
C ALA A 188 -23.17 7.46 -6.09
N GLU A 189 -23.55 8.74 -6.14
CA GLU A 189 -24.10 9.48 -5.00
C GLU A 189 -25.33 8.80 -4.35
N PRO A 190 -25.60 9.01 -3.04
CA PRO A 190 -24.91 9.95 -2.14
C PRO A 190 -23.69 9.33 -1.42
N ASN A 191 -22.56 10.04 -1.51
CA ASN A 191 -21.29 9.74 -0.83
C ASN A 191 -20.88 10.93 0.05
N ASP A 192 -21.67 11.23 1.07
CA ASP A 192 -21.62 12.49 1.81
C ASP A 192 -21.31 12.34 3.31
N VAL A 193 -21.15 11.11 3.81
CA VAL A 193 -20.78 10.87 5.21
C VAL A 193 -19.31 11.22 5.45
N ALA A 194 -19.08 12.23 6.27
CA ALA A 194 -17.75 12.69 6.65
C ALA A 194 -17.02 11.70 7.57
N LEU A 195 -15.71 11.91 7.75
CA LEU A 195 -14.86 11.14 8.65
C LEU A 195 -15.47 11.02 10.05
N GLY A 196 -15.53 9.79 10.58
CA GLY A 196 -16.12 9.45 11.86
C GLY A 196 -17.66 9.34 11.87
N GLY A 197 -18.33 9.68 10.77
CA GLY A 197 -19.78 9.51 10.62
C GLY A 197 -20.18 8.03 10.47
N THR A 198 -21.42 7.71 10.82
CA THR A 198 -21.99 6.35 10.67
C THR A 198 -22.23 6.02 9.20
N CYS A 199 -21.88 4.81 8.78
CA CYS A 199 -22.02 4.33 7.42
C CYS A 199 -22.41 2.85 7.37
N ASP A 200 -22.82 2.39 6.19
CA ASP A 200 -23.07 0.98 5.88
C ASP A 200 -22.66 0.71 4.42
N ASN A 201 -21.63 -0.12 4.20
CA ASN A 201 -21.19 -0.52 2.86
C ASN A 201 -22.28 -1.25 2.05
N ARG A 202 -23.36 -1.71 2.70
CA ARG A 202 -24.48 -2.39 2.03
C ARG A 202 -25.63 -1.48 1.65
N ALA A 203 -26.08 -0.69 2.61
CA ALA A 203 -27.33 0.04 2.51
C ALA A 203 -27.14 1.55 2.42
N GLY A 204 -25.90 2.03 2.63
CA GLY A 204 -25.64 3.42 2.93
C GLY A 204 -26.09 3.81 4.34
N PRO A 205 -25.78 5.04 4.77
CA PRO A 205 -25.17 6.09 3.96
C PRO A 205 -23.68 5.80 3.67
N PHE A 206 -23.18 6.27 2.53
CA PHE A 206 -21.83 5.96 2.04
C PHE A 206 -20.86 7.10 2.37
N CYS A 207 -19.59 6.73 2.53
CA CYS A 207 -18.55 7.66 2.94
C CYS A 207 -18.16 8.62 1.82
N GLN A 208 -17.68 9.81 2.21
CA GLN A 208 -17.10 10.76 1.25
C GLN A 208 -15.89 10.17 0.52
N PRO A 209 -15.55 10.69 -0.68
CA PRO A 209 -14.31 10.32 -1.37
C PRO A 209 -13.08 10.34 -0.47
N GLY A 210 -12.22 9.33 -0.60
CA GLY A 210 -11.04 9.16 0.26
C GLY A 210 -11.32 8.46 1.60
N LEU A 211 -12.59 8.13 1.89
CA LEU A 211 -13.00 7.45 3.11
C LEU A 211 -13.69 6.12 2.80
N ARG A 212 -13.56 5.18 3.73
CA ARG A 212 -14.16 3.84 3.70
C ARG A 212 -15.03 3.62 4.93
N CYS A 213 -16.12 2.87 4.79
CA CYS A 213 -16.78 2.36 5.98
C CYS A 213 -15.96 1.22 6.61
N GLY A 214 -15.35 1.51 7.76
CA GLY A 214 -14.55 0.56 8.54
C GLY A 214 -15.41 -0.48 9.26
N SER A 215 -14.75 -1.39 9.97
CA SER A 215 -15.39 -2.52 10.66
C SER A 215 -16.42 -2.08 11.72
N GLY A 216 -16.22 -0.90 12.31
CA GLY A 216 -17.11 -0.29 13.30
C GLY A 216 -18.34 0.42 12.74
N GLY A 217 -18.59 0.38 11.42
CA GLY A 217 -19.70 1.12 10.80
C GLY A 217 -19.49 2.63 10.83
N THR A 218 -18.23 3.06 10.80
CA THR A 218 -17.84 4.48 10.73
C THR A 218 -16.93 4.74 9.54
N CYS A 219 -17.05 5.93 8.95
CA CYS A 219 -16.17 6.35 7.87
C CYS A 219 -14.78 6.64 8.40
N ASN A 220 -13.77 5.97 7.84
CA ASN A 220 -12.37 6.07 8.21
C ASN A 220 -11.53 6.35 6.96
N VAL A 221 -10.33 6.89 7.15
CA VAL A 221 -9.40 7.17 6.04
C VAL A 221 -8.94 5.85 5.42
N TYR A 222 -8.89 5.77 4.09
CA TYR A 222 -8.25 4.66 3.38
C TYR A 222 -6.75 4.61 3.69
N CYS A 223 -6.19 3.41 3.82
CA CYS A 223 -4.77 3.23 4.09
C CYS A 223 -4.23 1.99 3.37
N CYS A 224 -2.93 1.99 3.11
CA CYS A 224 -2.16 0.81 2.70
C CYS A 224 -1.19 0.37 3.80
N LEU A 225 -0.76 1.30 4.66
CA LEU A 225 0.21 1.10 5.74
C LEU A 225 -0.22 1.83 7.01
N ASP A 226 0.32 1.42 8.16
CA ASP A 226 0.12 2.13 9.44
C ASP A 226 0.58 3.60 9.38
N SER A 227 1.57 3.91 8.56
CA SER A 227 2.07 5.28 8.34
C SER A 227 1.09 6.20 7.64
N ASP A 228 0.08 5.65 6.96
CA ASP A 228 -1.00 6.44 6.34
C ASP A 228 -2.03 6.90 7.39
N CYS A 229 -1.97 6.32 8.59
CA CYS A 229 -2.90 6.56 9.67
C CYS A 229 -2.34 7.52 10.73
N ARG A 230 -3.22 8.00 11.61
CA ARG A 230 -2.79 8.76 12.78
C ARG A 230 -1.99 7.86 13.74
N PRO A 231 -1.12 8.42 14.59
CA PRO A 231 -0.30 7.63 15.52
C PRO A 231 -1.08 6.73 16.48
N ASP A 232 -2.32 7.09 16.82
CA ASP A 232 -3.24 6.32 17.68
C ASP A 232 -4.09 5.28 16.91
N GLN A 233 -3.84 5.15 15.61
CA GLN A 233 -4.53 4.25 14.71
C GLN A 233 -3.56 3.23 14.09
N ARG A 234 -4.12 2.26 13.39
CA ARG A 234 -3.43 1.30 12.54
C ARG A 234 -4.25 1.03 11.29
N CYS A 235 -3.58 0.60 10.23
CA CYS A 235 -4.26 0.20 9.00
C CYS A 235 -4.81 -1.21 9.14
N LEU A 236 -6.13 -1.36 9.10
CA LEU A 236 -6.79 -2.65 9.08
C LEU A 236 -7.21 -2.99 7.66
N ALA A 237 -6.50 -3.93 7.05
CA ALA A 237 -6.77 -4.41 5.70
C ALA A 237 -8.24 -4.86 5.56
N ALA A 238 -8.88 -4.41 4.48
CA ALA A 238 -10.27 -4.73 4.18
C ALA A 238 -10.47 -6.23 3.94
N SER A 239 -9.51 -6.84 3.25
CA SER A 239 -9.43 -8.27 3.00
C SER A 239 -7.96 -8.64 2.81
N PRO A 240 -7.39 -9.54 3.62
CA PRO A 240 -5.98 -9.92 3.49
C PRO A 240 -5.65 -10.59 2.15
N LYS A 241 -6.67 -11.08 1.42
CA LYS A 241 -6.49 -11.66 0.08
C LYS A 241 -6.23 -10.62 -1.00
N GLN A 242 -6.54 -9.36 -0.71
CA GLN A 242 -6.54 -8.28 -1.70
C GLN A 242 -5.36 -7.32 -1.55
N GLY A 243 -4.43 -7.62 -0.65
CA GLY A 243 -3.32 -6.73 -0.30
C GLY A 243 -3.57 -6.02 1.02
N THR A 244 -2.89 -4.89 1.22
CA THR A 244 -2.93 -4.15 2.48
C THR A 244 -3.95 -3.02 2.52
N LEU A 245 -4.66 -2.75 1.42
CA LEU A 245 -5.68 -1.72 1.36
C LEU A 245 -6.74 -1.94 2.44
N GLY A 246 -6.95 -0.93 3.26
CA GLY A 246 -7.75 -1.01 4.46
C GLY A 246 -8.32 0.33 4.88
N ALA A 247 -8.70 0.41 6.15
CA ALA A 247 -9.13 1.64 6.77
C ALA A 247 -8.34 1.88 8.07
N CYS A 248 -8.07 3.14 8.37
CA CYS A 248 -7.43 3.54 9.62
C CYS A 248 -8.41 3.38 10.79
N GLU A 249 -8.13 2.45 11.68
CA GLU A 249 -8.94 2.18 12.86
C GLU A 249 -8.13 2.38 14.14
N SER A 250 -8.79 2.74 15.24
CA SER A 250 -8.14 2.86 16.55
C SER A 250 -7.47 1.54 16.96
N ARG A 251 -6.32 1.65 17.62
CA ARG A 251 -5.57 0.50 18.14
C ARG A 251 -6.32 -0.24 19.25
#